data_AF-M0ZW06-F1
#
_entry.id   AF-M0ZW06-F1
#
_cell.length_a   1.000
_cell.length_b   1.000
_cell.length_c   1.000
_cell.angle_alpha   90.00
_cell.angle_beta   90.00
_cell.angle_gamma   90.00
#
_symmetry.space_group_name_H-M   'P 1'
#
loop_
_entity.id
_entity.type
_entity.pdbx_description
1 polymer ?
#
loop_
_entity_poly.entity_id
_entity_poly.type
_entity_poly.pdbx_seq_one_letter_code
_entity_poly.pdbx_strand_id
1 'polypeptide(L)'
;MMQYEQAPIPLVLFPARGAVVSEPLGVVLLFVSWNFPISLTLDPAIGAISAGNTIVLKPSELAPKCSSVLANTIPRYLDPEAIKVVEGGQDVSEQLLQLKWDKIFFTGSPRVGRLIMSAAAKHLTPVTLELGGKCPTILDTLSSSYDLQVPNG
;
A
#
# COMPACT_ATOMS: atom_id res chain seq x y z
N MET A 1 -17.84 -4.66 -6.47
CA MET A 1 -19.26 -4.75 -6.04
C MET A 1 -19.28 -4.42 -4.57
N MET A 2 -20.03 -3.40 -4.12
CA MET A 2 -20.14 -3.05 -2.70
C MET A 2 -20.60 -4.29 -1.92
N GLN A 3 -19.78 -4.72 -0.96
CA GLN A 3 -20.05 -5.91 -0.18
C GLN A 3 -20.86 -5.50 1.05
N TYR A 4 -22.08 -6.00 1.14
CA TYR A 4 -23.04 -5.66 2.18
C TYR A 4 -23.13 -6.83 3.15
N GLU A 5 -22.80 -6.59 4.41
CA GLU A 5 -22.83 -7.62 5.45
C GLU A 5 -23.78 -7.19 6.56
N GLN A 6 -24.79 -8.02 6.85
CA GLN A 6 -25.71 -7.77 7.96
C GLN A 6 -24.94 -7.81 9.28
N ALA A 7 -25.14 -6.81 10.13
CA ALA A 7 -24.44 -6.69 11.39
C ALA A 7 -25.41 -6.82 12.58
N PRO A 8 -25.07 -7.60 13.62
CA PRO A 8 -25.88 -7.66 14.82
C PRO A 8 -25.89 -6.29 15.51
N ILE A 9 -27.07 -5.88 15.98
CA ILE A 9 -27.21 -4.65 16.77
C ILE A 9 -27.77 -4.96 18.16
N PRO A 10 -27.40 -4.19 19.19
CA PRO A 10 -27.97 -4.33 20.53
C PRO A 10 -29.50 -4.23 20.52
N LEU A 11 -30.17 -5.08 21.31
CA LEU A 11 -31.63 -5.16 21.38
C LEU A 11 -32.31 -3.82 21.75
N VAL A 12 -31.61 -2.97 22.51
CA VAL A 12 -32.08 -1.62 22.89
C VAL A 12 -32.40 -0.73 21.68
N LEU A 13 -31.88 -1.07 20.50
CA LEU A 13 -32.12 -0.34 19.25
C LEU A 13 -33.28 -0.92 18.42
N PHE A 14 -34.04 -1.92 18.90
CA PHE A 14 -35.20 -2.45 18.18
C PHE A 14 -36.22 -1.34 17.88
N PRO A 15 -36.75 -1.22 16.64
CA PRO A 15 -36.71 -2.18 15.53
C PRO A 15 -35.66 -1.88 14.43
N ALA A 16 -34.57 -1.17 14.76
CA ALA A 16 -33.53 -0.84 13.79
C ALA A 16 -32.85 -2.10 13.19
N ARG A 17 -32.12 -1.91 12.09
CA ARG A 17 -31.25 -2.93 11.47
C ARG A 17 -29.87 -2.32 11.25
N GLY A 18 -28.83 -3.13 11.42
CA GLY A 18 -27.44 -2.73 11.18
C GLY A 18 -26.82 -3.50 10.03
N ALA A 19 -25.93 -2.84 9.28
CA ALA A 19 -25.10 -3.48 8.27
C ALA A 19 -23.75 -2.77 8.18
N VAL A 20 -22.73 -3.52 7.75
CA VAL A 20 -21.43 -2.98 7.38
C VAL A 20 -21.36 -2.94 5.85
N VAL A 21 -20.94 -1.79 5.33
CA VAL A 21 -20.76 -1.56 3.89
C VAL A 21 -19.33 -1.07 3.67
N SER A 22 -18.61 -1.75 2.79
CA SER A 22 -17.27 -1.32 2.37
C SER A 22 -17.38 -0.29 1.25
N GLU A 23 -16.85 0.90 1.48
CA GLU A 23 -16.82 2.01 0.54
C GLU A 23 -15.36 2.41 0.22
N PRO A 24 -15.07 2.92 -1.00
CA PRO A 24 -13.76 3.44 -1.32
C PRO A 24 -13.40 4.63 -0.41
N LEU A 25 -12.11 4.80 -0.14
CA LEU A 25 -11.63 5.96 0.60
C LEU A 25 -11.57 7.21 -0.28
N GLY A 26 -11.22 7.05 -1.57
CA GLY A 26 -11.09 8.15 -2.51
C GLY A 26 -9.81 8.05 -3.33
N VAL A 27 -8.92 9.03 -3.21
CA VAL A 27 -7.64 9.10 -3.92
C VAL A 27 -6.50 8.58 -3.06
N VAL A 28 -5.82 7.54 -3.55
CA VAL A 28 -4.76 6.83 -2.83
C VAL A 28 -3.40 7.11 -3.45
N LEU A 29 -2.43 7.52 -2.63
CA LEU A 29 -1.03 7.67 -3.04
C LEU A 29 -0.21 6.46 -2.63
N LEU A 30 0.48 5.84 -3.58
CA LEU A 30 1.34 4.67 -3.37
C LEU A 30 2.80 5.03 -3.64
N PHE A 31 3.61 5.06 -2.59
CA PHE A 31 5.07 5.21 -2.67
C PHE A 31 5.75 3.84 -2.60
N VAL A 32 6.55 3.50 -3.60
CA VAL A 32 7.07 2.13 -3.77
C VAL A 32 8.60 2.07 -3.69
N SER A 33 9.12 1.03 -3.04
CA SER A 33 10.56 0.75 -2.90
C SER A 33 11.18 0.16 -4.18
N TRP A 34 12.51 0.20 -4.27
CA TRP A 34 13.31 -0.18 -5.43
C TRP A 34 13.71 -1.65 -5.51
N ASN A 35 13.57 -2.43 -4.42
CA ASN A 35 14.09 -3.79 -4.33
C ASN A 35 13.22 -4.82 -5.08
N PHE A 36 11.91 -4.59 -5.15
CA PHE A 36 10.97 -5.38 -5.98
C PHE A 36 9.98 -4.43 -6.66
N PRO A 37 10.46 -3.54 -7.55
CA PRO A 37 9.76 -2.32 -7.95
C PRO A 37 8.48 -2.59 -8.74
N ILE A 38 8.36 -3.75 -9.39
CA ILE A 38 7.13 -4.13 -10.11
C ILE A 38 6.10 -4.68 -9.13
N SER A 39 6.41 -5.77 -8.42
CA SER A 39 5.47 -6.41 -7.48
C SER A 39 5.01 -5.45 -6.38
N LEU A 40 5.94 -4.73 -5.73
CA LEU A 40 5.60 -3.76 -4.69
C LEU A 40 4.79 -2.56 -5.21
N THR A 41 4.74 -2.34 -6.52
CA THR A 41 3.84 -1.35 -7.12
C THR A 41 2.47 -1.96 -7.39
N LEU A 42 2.44 -3.11 -8.07
CA LEU A 42 1.20 -3.70 -8.57
C LEU A 42 0.36 -4.33 -7.46
N ASP A 43 0.96 -4.99 -6.48
CA ASP A 43 0.23 -5.66 -5.40
C ASP A 43 -0.67 -4.68 -4.60
N PRO A 44 -0.16 -3.53 -4.08
CA PRO A 44 -1.03 -2.56 -3.43
C PRO A 44 -1.96 -1.83 -4.41
N ALA A 45 -1.56 -1.65 -5.68
CA ALA A 45 -2.41 -1.03 -6.70
C ALA A 45 -3.66 -1.89 -6.98
N ILE A 46 -3.51 -3.21 -7.09
CA ILE A 46 -4.63 -4.15 -7.26
C ILE A 46 -5.62 -4.01 -6.10
N GLY A 47 -5.12 -3.96 -4.86
CA GLY A 47 -5.98 -3.77 -3.69
C GLY A 47 -6.74 -2.43 -3.71
N ALA A 48 -6.05 -1.34 -4.02
CA ALA A 48 -6.66 -0.01 -4.08
C ALA A 48 -7.72 0.10 -5.19
N ILE A 49 -7.43 -0.40 -6.40
CA ILE A 49 -8.35 -0.41 -7.54
C ILE A 49 -9.56 -1.31 -7.23
N SER A 50 -9.33 -2.50 -6.67
CA SER A 50 -10.42 -3.44 -6.34
C SER A 50 -11.37 -2.88 -5.28
N ALA A 51 -10.85 -2.04 -4.38
CA ALA A 51 -11.63 -1.30 -3.39
C ALA A 51 -12.37 -0.08 -3.97
N GLY A 52 -12.22 0.22 -5.27
CA GLY A 52 -12.91 1.31 -5.96
C GLY A 52 -12.24 2.68 -5.84
N ASN A 53 -10.95 2.73 -5.51
CA ASN A 53 -10.20 3.99 -5.37
C ASN A 53 -9.56 4.42 -6.70
N THR A 54 -9.32 5.72 -6.83
CA THR A 54 -8.35 6.25 -7.81
C THR A 54 -6.96 6.23 -7.17
N ILE A 55 -5.91 6.11 -7.98
CA ILE A 55 -4.55 5.93 -7.46
C ILE A 55 -3.52 6.80 -8.18
N VAL A 56 -2.54 7.25 -7.41
CA VAL A 56 -1.28 7.81 -7.91
C VAL A 56 -0.14 6.92 -7.45
N LEU A 57 0.62 6.41 -8.42
CA LEU A 57 1.79 5.56 -8.22
C LEU A 57 3.05 6.40 -8.31
N LYS A 58 3.84 6.42 -7.24
CA LYS A 58 5.19 7.00 -7.23
C LYS A 58 6.24 5.89 -7.10
N PRO A 59 6.69 5.30 -8.22
CA PRO A 59 7.78 4.32 -8.22
C PRO A 59 9.11 4.97 -7.77
N SER A 60 10.03 4.15 -7.27
CA SER A 60 11.34 4.66 -6.85
C SER A 60 12.22 5.03 -8.05
N GLU A 61 12.81 6.21 -7.95
CA GLU A 61 13.88 6.75 -8.80
C GLU A 61 15.14 5.88 -8.82
N LEU A 62 15.32 5.01 -7.82
CA LEU A 62 16.45 4.07 -7.75
C LEU A 62 16.27 2.84 -8.66
N ALA A 63 15.08 2.66 -9.24
CA ALA A 63 14.78 1.62 -10.24
C ALA A 63 14.24 2.24 -11.55
N PRO A 64 14.99 3.12 -12.23
CA PRO A 64 14.47 4.01 -13.27
C PRO A 64 13.92 3.28 -14.50
N LYS A 65 14.49 2.12 -14.87
CA LYS A 65 13.98 1.32 -15.98
C LYS A 65 12.63 0.69 -15.65
N CYS A 66 12.44 0.21 -14.42
CA CYS A 66 11.15 -0.32 -13.97
C CYS A 66 10.10 0.79 -13.86
N SER A 67 10.49 1.93 -13.29
CA SER A 67 9.65 3.14 -13.22
C SER A 67 9.14 3.55 -14.60
N SER A 68 10.05 3.64 -15.59
CA SER A 68 9.68 4.02 -16.96
C SER A 68 8.78 2.99 -17.64
N VAL A 69 9.00 1.70 -17.40
CA VAL A 69 8.10 0.64 -17.90
C VAL A 69 6.69 0.82 -17.32
N LEU A 70 6.57 1.05 -16.01
CA LEU A 70 5.27 1.29 -15.36
C LEU A 70 4.60 2.54 -15.95
N ALA A 71 5.31 3.66 -16.05
CA ALA A 71 4.79 4.92 -16.57
C ALA A 71 4.31 4.82 -18.02
N ASN A 72 5.01 4.06 -18.86
CA ASN A 72 4.65 3.88 -20.27
C ASN A 72 3.57 2.82 -20.51
N THR A 73 3.46 1.83 -19.62
CA THR A 73 2.59 0.66 -19.82
C THR A 73 1.23 0.88 -19.20
N ILE A 74 1.15 1.35 -17.94
CA ILE A 74 -0.10 1.49 -17.20
C ILE A 74 -1.16 2.30 -17.96
N PRO A 75 -0.86 3.49 -18.53
CA PRO A 75 -1.85 4.29 -19.26
C PRO A 75 -2.38 3.64 -20.54
N ARG A 76 -1.73 2.58 -21.05
CA ARG A 76 -2.20 1.85 -22.24
C ARG A 76 -3.30 0.84 -21.92
N TYR A 77 -3.41 0.42 -20.66
CA TYR A 77 -4.31 -0.65 -20.22
C TYR A 77 -5.32 -0.20 -19.16
N LEU A 78 -5.01 0.86 -18.41
CA LEU A 78 -5.82 1.36 -17.31
C LEU A 78 -6.22 2.81 -17.58
N ASP A 79 -7.33 3.24 -16.97
CA ASP A 79 -7.87 4.60 -17.10
C ASP A 79 -6.83 5.64 -16.61
N PRO A 80 -6.31 6.51 -17.50
CA PRO A 80 -5.25 7.46 -17.15
C PRO A 80 -5.73 8.65 -16.30
N GLU A 81 -7.05 8.87 -16.19
CA GLU A 81 -7.61 9.86 -15.27
C GLU A 81 -7.73 9.30 -13.85
N ALA A 82 -8.07 8.02 -13.73
CA ALA A 82 -8.21 7.35 -12.44
C ALA A 82 -6.88 6.79 -11.88
N ILE A 83 -5.95 6.40 -12.74
CA ILE A 83 -4.72 5.68 -12.37
C ILE A 83 -3.53 6.36 -13.03
N LYS A 84 -2.70 7.04 -12.24
CA LYS A 84 -1.58 7.85 -12.74
C LYS A 84 -0.24 7.40 -12.18
N VAL A 85 0.78 7.35 -13.02
CA VAL A 85 2.17 7.15 -12.59
C VAL A 85 2.88 8.49 -12.59
N VAL A 86 3.53 8.82 -11.48
CA VAL A 86 4.31 10.05 -11.31
C VAL A 86 5.74 9.67 -10.95
N GLU A 87 6.64 9.81 -11.92
CA GLU A 87 8.07 9.58 -11.73
C GLU A 87 8.74 10.81 -11.09
N GLY A 88 9.87 10.59 -10.42
CA GLY A 88 10.69 11.67 -9.86
C GLY A 88 11.34 11.29 -8.53
N GLY A 89 12.27 12.13 -8.07
CA GLY A 89 13.02 11.91 -6.84
C GLY A 89 12.30 12.44 -5.60
N GLN A 90 13.11 12.87 -4.63
CA GLN A 90 12.64 13.42 -3.35
C GLN A 90 11.79 14.68 -3.52
N ASP A 91 12.15 15.56 -4.44
CA ASP A 91 11.45 16.83 -4.73
C ASP A 91 9.98 16.58 -5.14
N VAL A 92 9.75 15.62 -6.03
CA VAL A 92 8.41 15.21 -6.44
C VAL A 92 7.67 14.54 -5.29
N SER A 93 8.35 13.71 -4.48
CA SER A 93 7.73 13.12 -3.28
C SER A 93 7.24 14.18 -2.29
N GLU A 94 8.04 15.22 -2.05
CA GLU A 94 7.69 16.30 -1.13
C GLU A 94 6.50 17.11 -1.64
N GLN A 95 6.44 17.39 -2.95
CA GLN A 95 5.28 18.06 -3.55
C GLN A 95 4.01 17.21 -3.45
N LEU A 96 4.10 15.90 -3.75
CA LEU A 96 2.96 14.99 -3.60
C LEU A 96 2.45 14.96 -2.16
N LEU A 97 3.35 14.95 -1.16
CA LEU A 97 3.00 14.94 0.26
C LEU A 97 2.38 16.25 0.77
N GLN A 98 2.39 17.34 -0.01
CA GLN A 98 1.66 18.57 0.34
C GLN A 98 0.18 18.49 -0.01
N LEU A 99 -0.19 17.64 -0.97
CA LEU A 99 -1.57 17.46 -1.42
C LEU A 99 -2.39 16.68 -0.39
N LYS A 100 -3.72 16.83 -0.46
CA LYS A 100 -4.65 16.04 0.34
C LYS A 100 -4.88 14.69 -0.32
N TRP A 101 -4.70 13.62 0.44
CA TRP A 101 -4.96 12.25 0.03
C TRP A 101 -5.95 11.61 0.99
N ASP A 102 -6.73 10.66 0.49
CA ASP A 102 -7.67 9.91 1.32
C ASP A 102 -7.00 8.66 1.92
N LYS A 103 -5.88 8.21 1.33
CA LYS A 103 -4.96 7.23 1.93
C LYS A 103 -3.56 7.36 1.34
N ILE A 104 -2.54 7.09 2.16
CA ILE A 104 -1.16 6.89 1.68
C ILE A 104 -0.70 5.46 2.02
N PHE A 105 -0.11 4.78 1.06
CA PHE A 105 0.60 3.52 1.25
C PHE A 105 2.08 3.76 0.95
N PHE A 106 2.96 3.30 1.83
CA PHE A 106 4.39 3.45 1.64
C PHE A 106 5.12 2.16 1.97
N THR A 107 5.98 1.73 1.05
CA THR A 107 6.98 0.69 1.30
C THR A 107 8.37 1.30 1.29
N GLY A 108 9.13 1.13 2.38
CA GLY A 108 10.52 1.59 2.43
C GLY A 108 11.13 1.65 3.82
N SER A 109 11.94 2.66 4.08
CA SER A 109 12.71 2.76 5.34
C SER A 109 11.89 3.38 6.48
N PRO A 110 12.10 2.96 7.74
CA PRO A 110 11.44 3.58 8.90
C PRO A 110 11.67 5.10 9.02
N ARG A 111 12.84 5.58 8.58
CA ARG A 111 13.17 7.01 8.58
C ARG A 111 12.21 7.79 7.67
N VAL A 112 12.00 7.33 6.44
CA VAL A 112 11.10 7.98 5.48
C VAL A 112 9.63 7.75 5.86
N GLY A 113 9.28 6.58 6.41
CA GLY A 113 7.93 6.31 6.90
C GLY A 113 7.46 7.34 7.95
N ARG A 114 8.35 7.77 8.86
CA ARG A 114 8.05 8.84 9.81
C ARG A 114 7.80 10.21 9.14
N LEU A 115 8.50 10.52 8.05
CA LEU A 115 8.30 11.76 7.30
C LEU A 115 6.93 11.74 6.60
N ILE A 116 6.59 10.60 5.99
CA ILE A 116 5.29 10.40 5.34
C ILE A 116 4.15 10.51 6.35
N MET A 117 4.26 9.84 7.50
CA MET A 117 3.26 9.94 8.56
C MET A 117 3.11 11.37 9.10
N SER A 118 4.21 12.09 9.27
CA SER A 118 4.20 13.49 9.68
C SER A 118 3.49 14.40 8.67
N ALA A 119 3.69 14.15 7.37
CA ALA A 119 2.99 14.90 6.31
C ALA A 119 1.50 14.54 6.25
N ALA A 120 1.17 13.25 6.31
CA ALA A 120 -0.20 12.74 6.31
C ALA A 120 -1.05 13.30 7.45
N ALA A 121 -0.45 13.51 8.63
CA ALA A 121 -1.12 14.07 9.81
C ALA A 121 -1.73 15.46 9.58
N LYS A 122 -1.16 16.26 8.65
CA LYS A 122 -1.68 17.61 8.32
C LYS A 122 -3.09 17.56 7.71
N HIS A 123 -3.43 16.45 7.07
CA HIS A 123 -4.71 16.23 6.40
C HIS A 123 -5.55 15.13 7.05
N LEU A 124 -5.10 14.61 8.21
CA LEU A 124 -5.67 13.43 8.88
C LEU A 124 -5.76 12.20 7.96
N THR A 125 -4.82 12.08 7.02
CA THR A 125 -4.81 10.98 6.06
C THR A 125 -4.34 9.68 6.73
N PRO A 126 -5.10 8.58 6.65
CA PRO A 126 -4.65 7.28 7.15
C PRO A 126 -3.48 6.75 6.31
N VAL A 127 -2.51 6.14 6.99
CA VAL A 127 -1.29 5.58 6.35
C VAL A 127 -1.17 4.07 6.54
N THR A 128 -0.63 3.39 5.54
CA THR A 128 -0.05 2.04 5.69
C THR A 128 1.44 2.14 5.44
N LEU A 129 2.26 1.68 6.38
CA LEU A 129 3.72 1.78 6.33
C LEU A 129 4.34 0.38 6.39
N GLU A 130 4.74 -0.14 5.23
CA GLU A 130 5.47 -1.40 5.07
C GLU A 130 6.98 -1.13 5.20
N LEU A 131 7.53 -1.40 6.38
CA LEU A 131 8.87 -0.97 6.76
C LEU A 131 9.81 -2.16 6.98
N GLY A 132 11.11 -1.88 6.86
CA GLY A 132 12.14 -2.85 7.20
C GLY A 132 12.36 -3.02 8.72
N GLY A 133 13.08 -4.09 9.04
CA GLY A 133 13.54 -4.43 10.39
C GLY A 133 14.56 -5.57 10.31
N LYS A 134 14.94 -6.13 11.46
CA LYS A 134 15.72 -7.37 11.48
C LYS A 134 14.75 -8.53 11.69
N CYS A 135 14.69 -9.45 10.74
CA CYS A 135 13.91 -10.68 10.84
C CYS A 135 14.85 -11.80 11.35
N PRO A 136 14.83 -12.14 12.65
CA PRO A 136 15.71 -13.20 13.16
C PRO A 136 15.23 -14.57 12.72
N THR A 137 16.17 -15.48 12.47
CA THR A 137 15.90 -16.91 12.32
C THR A 137 16.28 -17.59 13.63
N ILE A 138 15.31 -18.19 14.30
CA ILE A 138 15.52 -18.92 15.57
C ILE A 138 15.76 -20.39 15.23
N LEU A 139 16.85 -20.95 15.74
CA LEU A 139 17.21 -22.35 15.61
C LEU A 139 17.21 -22.98 17.00
N ASP A 140 16.55 -24.14 17.14
CA ASP A 140 16.50 -24.95 18.36
C ASP A 140 17.04 -26.36 18.07
N THR A 141 17.37 -27.11 19.13
CA THR A 141 17.91 -28.47 19.05
C THR A 141 16.85 -29.57 19.19
N LEU A 142 15.59 -29.21 19.40
CA LEU A 142 14.48 -30.16 19.47
C LEU A 142 14.23 -30.82 18.12
N SER A 143 14.28 -32.15 18.09
CA SER A 143 14.00 -32.90 16.87
C SER A 143 12.50 -33.02 16.62
N SER A 144 12.08 -32.69 15.41
CA SER A 144 10.69 -32.75 14.94
C SER A 144 10.61 -33.44 13.57
N SER A 145 9.45 -34.02 13.24
CA SER A 145 9.19 -34.60 11.92
C SER A 145 9.23 -33.57 10.77
N TYR A 146 9.31 -32.28 11.10
CA TYR A 146 9.39 -31.16 10.16
C TYR A 146 10.81 -30.61 9.99
N ASP A 147 11.82 -31.23 10.60
CA ASP A 147 13.20 -30.79 10.50
C ASP A 147 13.70 -30.91 9.05
N LEU A 148 13.89 -29.77 8.40
CA LEU A 148 14.58 -29.70 7.12
C LEU A 148 16.08 -29.88 7.38
N GLN A 149 16.66 -30.95 6.85
CA GLN A 149 18.11 -31.11 6.86
C GLN A 149 18.73 -29.98 6.04
N VAL A 150 19.42 -29.06 6.70
CA VAL A 150 20.28 -28.09 6.02
C VAL A 150 21.51 -28.88 5.55
N PRO A 151 21.76 -29.00 4.23
CA PRO A 151 22.91 -29.74 3.74
C PRO A 151 24.19 -29.12 4.29
N ASN A 152 25.07 -29.93 4.87
CA ASN A 152 26.41 -29.48 5.20
C ASN A 152 27.12 -29.14 3.88
N GLY A 153 27.53 -27.88 3.73
CA GLY A 153 28.28 -27.38 2.57
C GLY A 153 29.70 -27.91 2.52
#